data_AF-A0A7C4JNX2-F1
#
_entry.id   AF-A0A7C4JNX2-F1
#
_cell.length_a   1.000
_cell.length_b   1.000
_cell.length_c   1.000
_cell.angle_alpha   90.00
_cell.angle_beta   90.00
_cell.angle_gamma   90.00
#
_symmetry.space_group_name_H-M   'P 1'
#
loop_
_entity.id
_entity.type
_entity.pdbx_description
1 polymer ?
#
loop_
_entity_poly.entity_id
_entity_poly.type
_entity_poly.pdbx_seq_one_letter_code
_entity_poly.pdbx_strand_id
1 'polypeptide(L)'
;MQESEQMKSIKTTVLVVLVAVFSVSLLEYFLFYGQPSSVRENQAIQVHISIVEVGEENFILKDNILLLSSGSTALDALLRIAEVQYTSYPGMGVFVNSIDGKANTATKWWLYKVNNVYVNVSASRCILENGDNVVWEYTSFFPF
;
A
#
# COMPACT_ATOMS: atom_id res chain seq x y z
N MET A 1 -38.34 26.09 47.67
CA MET A 1 -37.24 26.95 47.15
C MET A 1 -35.94 26.16 46.94
N GLN A 2 -35.57 25.23 47.83
CA GLN A 2 -34.36 24.40 47.68
C GLN A 2 -34.45 23.36 46.55
N GLU A 3 -35.64 22.76 46.34
CA GLU A 3 -35.87 21.77 45.27
C GLU A 3 -35.82 22.38 43.85
N SER A 4 -36.23 23.64 43.67
CA SER A 4 -36.17 24.32 42.38
C SER A 4 -34.74 24.64 41.95
N GLU A 5 -33.85 24.93 42.91
CA GLU A 5 -32.43 25.18 42.64
C GLU A 5 -31.67 23.88 42.33
N GLN A 6 -31.98 22.79 43.04
CA GLN A 6 -31.45 21.46 42.73
C GLN A 6 -31.83 20.99 41.32
N MET A 7 -33.08 21.18 40.91
CA MET A 7 -33.56 20.79 39.58
C MET A 7 -32.89 21.59 38.44
N LYS A 8 -32.60 22.88 38.65
CA LYS A 8 -31.84 23.70 37.69
C LYS A 8 -30.39 23.22 37.58
N SER A 9 -29.73 22.96 38.71
CA SER A 9 -28.36 22.46 38.75
C SER A 9 -28.19 21.14 37.99
N ILE A 10 -29.12 20.20 38.18
CA ILE A 10 -29.13 18.91 37.47
C ILE A 10 -29.30 19.11 35.95
N LYS A 11 -30.25 19.95 35.51
CA LYS A 11 -30.46 20.23 34.08
C LYS A 11 -29.24 20.86 33.42
N THR A 12 -28.59 21.81 34.09
CA THR A 12 -27.36 22.44 33.61
C THR A 12 -26.22 21.44 33.50
N THR A 13 -26.04 20.58 34.50
CA THR A 13 -24.99 19.55 34.51
C THR A 13 -25.20 18.54 33.37
N VAL A 14 -26.43 18.05 33.18
CA VAL A 14 -26.78 17.13 32.09
C VAL A 14 -26.54 17.78 30.72
N LEU A 15 -26.91 19.05 30.55
CA LEU A 15 -26.69 19.78 29.30
C LEU A 15 -25.19 19.90 28.96
N VAL A 16 -24.35 20.23 29.95
CA VAL A 16 -22.89 20.35 29.75
C VAL A 16 -22.28 19.01 29.32
N VAL A 17 -22.70 17.91 29.96
CA VAL A 17 -22.21 16.56 29.61
C VAL A 17 -22.62 16.19 28.18
N LEU A 18 -23.87 16.48 27.78
CA LEU A 18 -24.35 16.20 26.42
C LEU A 18 -23.58 17.00 25.35
N VAL A 19 -23.29 18.27 25.62
CA VAL A 19 -22.48 19.10 24.71
C VAL A 19 -21.04 18.59 24.61
N ALA A 20 -20.45 18.18 25.74
CA ALA A 20 -19.11 17.61 25.75
C ALA A 20 -19.03 16.31 24.93
N VAL A 21 -19.97 15.37 25.13
CA VAL A 21 -20.05 14.13 24.35
C VAL A 21 -20.23 14.41 22.86
N PHE A 22 -21.13 15.33 22.51
CA PHE A 22 -21.35 15.70 21.11
C PHE A 22 -20.10 16.33 20.49
N SER A 23 -19.38 17.18 21.24
CA SER A 23 -18.16 17.82 20.75
C SER A 23 -17.01 16.82 20.53
N VAL A 24 -16.89 15.80 21.39
CA VAL A 24 -15.90 14.72 21.22
C VAL A 24 -16.24 13.88 20.00
N SER A 25 -17.51 13.48 19.83
CA SER A 25 -17.93 12.74 18.63
C SER A 25 -17.77 13.55 17.34
N LEU A 26 -18.02 14.87 17.39
CA LEU A 26 -17.81 15.77 16.24
C LEU A 26 -16.32 15.93 15.92
N LEU A 27 -15.46 15.99 16.94
CA LEU A 27 -14.01 16.04 16.77
C LEU A 27 -13.47 14.72 16.22
N GLU A 28 -13.90 13.58 16.75
CA GLU A 28 -13.55 12.25 16.24
C GLU A 28 -14.00 12.08 14.78
N TYR A 29 -15.23 12.50 14.47
CA TYR A 29 -15.74 12.52 13.10
C TYR A 29 -14.86 13.41 12.20
N PHE A 30 -14.46 14.59 12.66
CA PHE A 30 -13.54 15.46 11.91
C PHE A 30 -12.13 14.88 11.78
N LEU A 31 -11.59 14.20 12.79
CA LEU A 31 -10.28 13.58 12.71
C LEU A 31 -10.28 12.37 11.76
N PHE A 32 -11.37 11.60 11.74
CA PHE A 32 -11.50 10.39 10.93
C PHE A 32 -11.93 10.68 9.49
N TYR A 33 -12.89 11.57 9.28
CA TYR A 33 -13.44 11.90 7.95
C TYR A 33 -12.97 13.24 7.39
N GLY A 34 -12.43 14.14 8.22
CA GLY A 34 -11.94 15.45 7.80
C GLY A 34 -10.53 15.43 7.20
N GLN A 35 -9.89 14.25 7.08
CA GLN A 35 -8.74 14.11 6.19
C GLN A 35 -9.25 14.15 4.75
N PRO A 36 -8.95 15.21 3.97
CA PRO A 36 -9.39 15.24 2.59
C PRO A 36 -8.67 14.12 1.84
N SER A 37 -9.44 13.24 1.19
CA SER A 37 -8.92 12.15 0.36
C SER A 37 -8.03 12.64 -0.80
N SER A 38 -7.98 13.96 -1.03
CA SER A 38 -7.20 14.65 -2.06
C SER A 38 -5.71 14.82 -1.75
N VAL A 39 -5.21 14.40 -0.58
CA VAL A 39 -3.76 14.45 -0.29
C VAL A 39 -2.98 13.36 -1.04
N ARG A 40 -3.64 12.27 -1.48
CA ARG A 40 -2.98 11.17 -2.20
C ARG A 40 -2.64 11.50 -3.66
N GLU A 41 -3.31 12.45 -4.31
CA GLU A 41 -3.24 12.56 -5.78
C GLU A 41 -2.01 13.33 -6.30
N ASN A 42 -1.18 13.91 -5.42
CA ASN A 42 -0.04 14.75 -5.85
C ASN A 42 1.24 14.59 -5.00
N GLN A 43 1.33 13.53 -4.18
CA GLN A 43 2.52 13.27 -3.37
C GLN A 43 3.44 12.28 -4.06
N ALA A 44 4.74 12.59 -4.09
CA ALA A 44 5.76 11.64 -4.51
C ALA A 44 6.01 10.64 -3.38
N ILE A 45 6.15 9.37 -3.74
CA ILE A 45 6.58 8.28 -2.85
C ILE A 45 7.98 7.84 -3.27
N GLN A 46 8.83 7.56 -2.28
CA GLN A 46 10.12 6.92 -2.49
C GLN A 46 9.97 5.42 -2.27
N VAL A 47 10.40 4.61 -3.23
CA VAL A 47 10.31 3.15 -3.18
C VAL A 47 11.66 2.56 -3.52
N HIS A 48 12.07 1.53 -2.79
CA HIS A 48 13.22 0.70 -3.14
C HIS A 48 12.76 -0.47 -4.02
N ILE A 49 13.44 -0.71 -5.12
CA ILE A 49 13.13 -1.84 -6.01
C ILE A 49 14.40 -2.56 -6.44
N SER A 50 14.37 -3.88 -6.28
CA SER A 50 15.45 -4.78 -6.71
C SER A 50 14.93 -5.92 -7.57
N ILE A 51 15.79 -6.39 -8.47
CA ILE A 51 15.60 -7.59 -9.27
C ILE A 51 16.71 -8.55 -8.91
N VAL A 52 16.35 -9.76 -8.49
CA VAL A 52 17.23 -10.76 -7.92
C VAL A 52 17.05 -12.09 -8.65
N GLU A 53 18.15 -12.75 -8.96
CA GLU A 53 18.15 -14.15 -9.36
C GLU A 53 18.46 -15.02 -8.15
N VAL A 54 17.54 -15.95 -7.85
CA VAL A 54 17.65 -16.85 -6.71
C VAL A 54 18.29 -18.18 -7.15
N GLY A 55 19.31 -18.60 -6.40
CA GLY A 55 20.11 -19.79 -6.65
C GLY A 55 20.82 -20.27 -5.38
N GLU A 56 21.98 -20.90 -5.54
CA GLU A 56 22.86 -21.24 -4.39
C GLU A 56 23.32 -19.97 -3.65
N GLU A 57 23.65 -18.95 -4.44
CA GLU A 57 23.81 -17.57 -3.98
C GLU A 57 22.78 -16.70 -4.70
N ASN A 58 22.31 -15.66 -4.01
CA ASN A 58 21.39 -14.69 -4.60
C ASN A 58 22.19 -13.62 -5.35
N PHE A 59 21.87 -13.41 -6.62
CA PHE A 59 22.50 -12.38 -7.45
C PHE A 59 21.57 -11.20 -7.64
N ILE A 60 21.99 -10.02 -7.18
CA ILE A 60 21.25 -8.76 -7.42
C ILE A 60 21.57 -8.29 -8.85
N LEU A 61 20.57 -8.34 -9.72
CA LEU A 61 20.68 -7.92 -11.12
C LEU A 61 20.50 -6.40 -11.26
N LYS A 62 19.57 -5.83 -10.50
CA LYS A 62 19.31 -4.38 -10.42
C LYS A 62 18.87 -4.00 -9.02
N ASP A 63 19.24 -2.79 -8.60
CA ASP A 63 18.85 -2.22 -7.32
C ASP A 63 18.72 -0.70 -7.44
N ASN A 64 17.54 -0.15 -7.16
CA ASN A 64 17.23 1.26 -7.43
C ASN A 64 16.32 1.85 -6.35
N ILE A 65 16.50 3.14 -6.08
CA ILE A 65 15.53 3.98 -5.36
C ILE A 65 14.79 4.82 -6.38
N LEU A 66 13.47 4.70 -6.43
CA LEU A 66 12.60 5.43 -7.34
C LEU A 66 11.76 6.47 -6.59
N LEU A 67 11.61 7.64 -7.21
CA LEU A 67 10.54 8.59 -6.87
C LEU A 67 9.39 8.38 -7.85
N LEU A 68 8.25 7.92 -7.32
CA LEU A 68 7.03 7.62 -8.06
C LEU A 68 5.90 8.53 -7.59
N SER A 69 4.85 8.68 -8.39
CA SER A 69 3.63 9.33 -7.92
C SER A 69 2.88 8.39 -6.99
N SER A 70 2.27 8.91 -5.92
CA SER A 70 1.37 8.13 -5.09
C SER A 70 0.25 7.52 -5.94
N GLY A 71 -0.16 6.30 -5.61
CA GLY A 71 -1.04 5.48 -6.44
C GLY A 71 -0.33 4.60 -7.47
N SER A 72 0.99 4.78 -7.67
CA SER A 72 1.79 3.88 -8.51
C SER A 72 1.77 2.46 -7.97
N THR A 73 1.83 1.49 -8.87
CA THR A 73 1.79 0.07 -8.55
C THR A 73 3.17 -0.59 -8.57
N ALA A 74 3.27 -1.82 -8.06
CA ALA A 74 4.48 -2.64 -8.17
C ALA A 74 4.89 -2.89 -9.63
N LEU A 75 3.94 -2.98 -10.56
CA LEU A 75 4.23 -3.05 -11.99
C LEU A 75 4.82 -1.73 -12.51
N ASP A 76 4.25 -0.59 -12.12
CA ASP A 76 4.76 0.73 -12.55
C ASP A 76 6.21 0.91 -12.09
N ALA A 77 6.53 0.52 -10.86
CA ALA A 77 7.90 0.54 -10.34
C ALA A 77 8.84 -0.34 -11.19
N LEU A 78 8.41 -1.56 -11.54
CA LEU A 78 9.22 -2.48 -12.36
C LEU A 78 9.47 -1.91 -13.77
N LEU A 79 8.45 -1.36 -14.41
CA LEU A 79 8.55 -0.79 -15.76
C LEU A 79 9.51 0.42 -15.84
N ARG A 80 9.83 1.05 -14.70
CA ARG A 80 10.80 2.15 -14.65
C ARG A 80 12.26 1.69 -14.74
N ILE A 81 12.55 0.42 -14.42
CA ILE A 81 13.92 -0.08 -14.32
C ILE A 81 14.23 -1.22 -15.28
N ALA A 82 13.23 -1.82 -15.92
CA ALA A 82 13.42 -3.01 -16.77
C ALA A 82 12.44 -3.05 -17.95
N GLU A 83 12.83 -3.78 -19.00
CA GLU A 83 11.91 -4.15 -20.08
C GLU A 83 11.06 -5.34 -19.63
N VAL A 84 9.74 -5.16 -19.57
CA VAL A 84 8.82 -6.19 -19.05
C VAL A 84 7.87 -6.64 -20.15
N GLN A 85 7.81 -7.95 -20.37
CA GLN A 85 6.72 -8.55 -21.13
C GLN A 85 5.73 -9.15 -20.16
N TYR A 86 4.45 -8.84 -20.32
CA TYR A 86 3.39 -9.32 -19.45
C TYR A 86 2.11 -9.60 -20.24
N THR A 87 1.30 -10.53 -19.72
CA THR A 87 -0.03 -10.83 -20.24
C THR A 87 -1.05 -10.16 -19.32
N SER A 88 -1.96 -9.37 -19.90
CA SER A 88 -3.08 -8.79 -19.16
C SER A 88 -4.28 -9.74 -19.18
N TYR A 89 -4.83 -9.99 -18.01
CA TYR A 89 -6.05 -10.75 -17.81
C TYR A 89 -7.14 -9.83 -17.27
N PRO A 90 -8.20 -9.57 -18.05
CA PRO A 90 -9.32 -8.73 -17.62
C PRO A 90 -9.86 -9.15 -16.24
N GLY A 91 -9.98 -8.19 -15.33
CA GLY A 91 -10.49 -8.42 -13.98
C GLY A 91 -9.51 -9.08 -13.00
N MET A 92 -8.41 -9.69 -13.47
CA MET A 92 -7.40 -10.34 -12.61
C MET A 92 -6.12 -9.53 -12.47
N GLY A 93 -5.71 -8.79 -13.51
CA GLY A 93 -4.50 -7.97 -13.53
C GLY A 93 -3.49 -8.50 -14.55
N VAL A 94 -2.20 -8.24 -14.33
CA VAL A 94 -1.12 -8.74 -15.19
C VAL A 94 -0.41 -9.95 -14.61
N PHE A 95 0.10 -10.78 -15.51
CA PHE A 95 1.10 -11.81 -15.23
C PHE A 95 2.39 -11.46 -15.98
N VAL A 96 3.50 -11.32 -15.25
CA VAL A 96 4.80 -10.99 -15.84
C VAL A 96 5.41 -12.24 -16.48
N ASN A 97 5.59 -12.20 -17.79
CA ASN A 97 6.16 -13.30 -18.58
C ASN A 97 7.69 -13.26 -18.62
N SER A 98 8.28 -12.06 -18.67
CA SER A 98 9.72 -11.87 -18.71
C SER A 98 10.14 -10.48 -18.20
N ILE A 99 11.38 -10.40 -17.70
CA ILE A 99 12.04 -9.16 -17.31
C ILE A 99 13.43 -9.14 -17.98
N ASP A 100 13.75 -8.07 -18.71
CA ASP A 100 14.99 -7.89 -19.49
C ASP A 100 15.34 -9.11 -20.36
N GLY A 101 14.33 -9.65 -21.07
CA GLY A 101 14.49 -10.82 -21.94
C GLY A 101 14.58 -12.17 -21.21
N LYS A 102 14.61 -12.19 -19.88
CA LYS A 102 14.62 -13.43 -19.08
C LYS A 102 13.19 -13.90 -18.82
N ALA A 103 12.75 -14.87 -19.62
CA ALA A 103 11.39 -15.39 -19.58
C ALA A 103 11.19 -16.47 -18.49
N ASN A 104 9.94 -16.60 -18.04
CA ASN A 104 9.52 -17.74 -17.23
C ASN A 104 9.75 -19.06 -17.99
N THR A 105 10.05 -20.11 -17.23
CA THR A 105 10.28 -21.47 -17.72
C THR A 105 9.42 -22.46 -16.94
N ALA A 106 9.49 -23.73 -17.30
CA ALA A 106 8.79 -24.80 -16.56
C ALA A 106 9.28 -24.96 -15.11
N THR A 107 10.50 -24.50 -14.79
CA THR A 107 11.14 -24.73 -13.49
C THR A 107 11.51 -23.46 -12.73
N LYS A 108 11.48 -22.29 -13.38
CA LYS A 108 11.74 -20.99 -12.77
C LYS A 108 10.79 -19.93 -13.30
N TRP A 109 10.35 -19.02 -12.44
CA TRP A 109 9.44 -17.93 -12.79
C TRP A 109 9.72 -16.68 -11.96
N TRP A 110 9.17 -15.56 -12.41
CA TRP A 110 9.19 -14.30 -11.69
C TRP A 110 8.11 -14.26 -10.61
N LEU A 111 8.54 -14.06 -9.36
CA LEU A 111 7.69 -13.69 -8.23
C LEU A 111 8.09 -12.31 -7.73
N TYR A 112 7.20 -11.66 -7.00
CA TYR A 112 7.53 -10.42 -6.34
C TYR A 112 7.08 -10.40 -4.88
N LYS A 113 7.78 -9.59 -4.10
CA LYS A 113 7.52 -9.31 -2.69
C LYS A 113 7.42 -7.82 -2.48
N VAL A 114 6.65 -7.44 -1.47
CA VAL A 114 6.66 -6.08 -0.90
C VAL A 114 6.96 -6.23 0.58
N ASN A 115 7.95 -5.49 1.08
CA ASN A 115 8.39 -5.51 2.47
C ASN A 115 8.64 -6.95 2.98
N ASN A 116 9.36 -7.73 2.17
CA ASN A 116 9.75 -9.13 2.42
C ASN A 116 8.58 -10.14 2.47
N VAL A 117 7.36 -9.73 2.14
CA VAL A 117 6.18 -10.60 2.09
C VAL A 117 5.80 -10.87 0.64
N TYR A 118 5.59 -12.14 0.29
CA TYR A 118 5.03 -12.51 -1.01
C TYR A 118 3.60 -12.00 -1.11
N VAL A 119 3.31 -11.23 -2.15
CA VAL A 119 2.00 -10.63 -2.37
C VAL A 119 1.15 -11.57 -3.23
N ASN A 120 -0.09 -11.81 -2.83
CA ASN A 120 -1.05 -12.69 -3.53
C ASN A 120 -1.96 -11.92 -4.51
N VAL A 121 -1.61 -10.68 -4.83
CA VAL A 121 -2.30 -9.79 -5.75
C VAL A 121 -1.43 -9.60 -6.99
N SER A 122 -2.02 -9.24 -8.13
CA SER A 122 -1.23 -8.87 -9.30
C SER A 122 -0.42 -7.59 -9.06
N ALA A 123 0.81 -7.55 -9.59
CA ALA A 123 1.68 -6.37 -9.50
C ALA A 123 1.04 -5.10 -10.07
N SER A 124 0.14 -5.20 -11.06
CA SER A 124 -0.61 -4.05 -11.61
C SER A 124 -1.73 -3.53 -10.71
N ARG A 125 -1.93 -4.15 -9.55
CA ARG A 125 -3.00 -3.82 -8.58
C ARG A 125 -2.46 -3.60 -7.18
N CYS A 126 -1.17 -3.91 -6.95
CA CYS A 126 -0.48 -3.66 -5.70
C CYS A 126 -0.04 -2.21 -5.67
N ILE A 127 -0.85 -1.32 -5.08
CA ILE A 127 -0.50 0.09 -4.87
C ILE A 127 0.62 0.16 -3.84
N LEU A 128 1.67 0.92 -4.16
CA LEU A 128 2.83 1.11 -3.30
C LEU A 128 2.67 2.32 -2.38
N GLU A 129 3.27 2.23 -1.21
CA GLU A 129 3.36 3.29 -0.22
C GLU A 129 4.80 3.82 -0.11
N ASN A 130 4.94 5.01 0.48
CA ASN A 130 6.26 5.62 0.67
C ASN A 130 7.11 4.80 1.64
N GLY A 131 8.31 4.43 1.22
CA GLY A 131 9.26 3.61 1.96
C GLY A 131 9.17 2.11 1.64
N ASP A 132 8.27 1.70 0.76
CA ASP A 132 8.15 0.28 0.39
C ASP A 132 9.42 -0.26 -0.26
N ASN A 133 9.72 -1.53 0.03
CA ASN A 133 10.77 -2.32 -0.61
C ASN A 133 10.15 -3.42 -1.48
N VAL A 134 10.28 -3.29 -2.79
CA VAL A 134 9.80 -4.24 -3.79
C VAL A 134 10.95 -5.11 -4.27
N VAL A 135 10.80 -6.42 -4.22
CA VAL A 135 11.81 -7.37 -4.72
C VAL A 135 11.18 -8.27 -5.75
N TRP A 136 11.74 -8.30 -6.95
CA TRP A 136 11.42 -9.27 -8.00
C TRP A 136 12.43 -10.39 -8.00
N GLU A 137 11.98 -11.62 -7.81
CA GLU A 137 12.82 -12.80 -7.71
C GLU A 137 12.57 -13.74 -8.89
N TYR A 138 13.63 -14.08 -9.62
CA TYR A 138 13.61 -15.20 -10.56
C TYR A 138 13.97 -16.48 -9.82
N THR A 139 12.97 -17.30 -9.53
CA THR A 139 13.11 -18.40 -8.57
C THR A 139 12.39 -19.66 -9.02
N SER A 140 12.85 -20.81 -8.54
CA SER A 140 12.15 -22.10 -8.64
C SER A 140 11.28 -22.38 -7.41
N PHE A 141 11.30 -21.49 -6.41
CA PHE A 141 10.56 -21.64 -5.18
C PHE A 141 9.07 -21.32 -5.39
N PHE A 142 8.21 -22.22 -4.94
CA PHE A 142 6.77 -22.01 -4.88
C PHE A 142 6.39 -21.69 -3.42
N PRO A 143 5.86 -20.49 -3.12
CA PRO A 143 5.59 -20.05 -1.76
C PRO A 143 4.31 -20.69 -1.18
N PHE A 144 4.32 -22.01 -0.93
CA PHE A 144 3.21 -22.73 -0.28
C PHE A 144 3.71 -23.92 0.54
#